data_AF-A0A970KIU2-F1
#
_entry.id   AF-A0A970KIU2-F1
#
_cell.length_a   1.000
_cell.length_b   1.000
_cell.length_c   1.000
_cell.angle_alpha   90.00
_cell.angle_beta   90.00
_cell.angle_gamma   90.00
#
_symmetry.space_group_name_H-M   'P 1'
#
loop_
_entity.id
_entity.type
_entity.pdbx_description
1 polymer ?
#
loop_
_entity_poly.entity_id
_entity_poly.type
_entity_poly.pdbx_seq_one_letter_code
_entity_poly.pdbx_strand_id
1 'polypeptide(L)' 'GALLKGFTKLLSKETEIPVFLADDPLTCVARGTGHALEEMDKLADVLITNEGPGFKH' A
#
# COMPACT_ATOMS: atom_id res chain seq x y z
N GLY A 1 -12.83 11.65 7.50
CA GLY A 1 -11.54 11.02 7.78
C GLY A 1 -11.64 10.20 9.06
N ALA A 2 -10.86 9.13 9.18
CA ALA A 2 -10.91 8.19 10.33
C ALA A 2 -10.67 8.85 11.71
N LEU A 3 -10.13 10.07 11.74
CA LEU A 3 -9.88 10.88 12.94
C LEU A 3 -11.13 11.54 13.55
N LEU A 4 -12.32 11.35 12.97
CA LEU A 4 -13.54 11.92 13.52
C LEU A 4 -13.83 11.28 14.90
N LYS A 5 -13.85 12.10 15.97
CA LYS A 5 -14.04 11.62 17.35
C LYS A 5 -15.30 10.74 17.45
N GLY A 6 -15.11 9.48 17.84
CA GLY A 6 -16.19 8.51 18.04
C GLY A 6 -16.56 7.67 16.81
N PHE A 7 -16.01 7.95 15.63
CA PHE A 7 -16.29 7.19 14.41
C PHE A 7 -15.86 5.72 14.51
N THR A 8 -14.65 5.46 15.02
CA THR A 8 -14.16 4.10 15.27
C THR A 8 -15.01 3.35 16.30
N LYS A 9 -15.45 4.04 17.36
CA LYS A 9 -16.32 3.46 18.40
C LYS A 9 -17.72 3.13 17.87
N LEU A 10 -18.26 3.95 16.97
CA LEU A 10 -19.54 3.70 16.32
C LEU A 10 -19.45 2.48 15.39
N LEU A 11 -18.40 2.40 14.56
CA LEU A 11 -18.19 1.24 13.68
C LEU A 11 -18.04 -0.06 14.48
N SER A 12 -17.21 -0.08 15.53
CA SER A 12 -17.06 -1.29 16.37
C SER A 12 -18.38 -1.73 17.01
N LYS A 13 -19.26 -0.79 17.36
CA LYS A 13 -20.55 -1.09 17.97
C LYS A 13 -21.54 -1.68 16.96
N GLU A 14 -21.55 -1.16 15.74
CA GLU A 14 -22.51 -1.57 14.72
C GLU A 14 -22.12 -2.89 14.04
N THR A 15 -20.81 -3.14 13.88
CA THR A 15 -20.31 -4.35 13.20
C THR A 15 -20.02 -5.50 14.16
N GLU A 16 -20.01 -5.23 15.47
CA GLU A 16 -19.53 -6.15 16.52
C GLU A 16 -18.11 -6.70 16.30
N ILE A 17 -17.34 -6.05 15.43
CA ILE A 17 -15.97 -6.41 15.06
C ILE A 17 -15.02 -5.35 15.61
N PRO A 18 -13.83 -5.74 16.12
CA PRO A 18 -12.84 -4.77 16.60
C PRO A 18 -12.34 -3.86 15.46
N VAL A 19 -12.51 -2.55 15.62
CA VAL A 19 -11.98 -1.52 14.70
C VAL A 19 -10.80 -0.80 15.34
N PHE A 20 -9.70 -0.69 14.59
CA PHE A 20 -8.47 -0.03 15.02
C PHE A 20 -8.21 1.20 14.16
N LEU A 21 -7.68 2.26 14.77
CA LEU A 21 -7.18 3.42 14.04
C LEU A 21 -5.75 3.13 13.61
N ALA A 22 -5.42 3.37 12.33
CA ALA A 22 -4.05 3.28 11.85
C ALA A 22 -3.15 4.32 12.56
N ASP A 23 -1.88 3.99 12.80
CA ASP A 23 -0.94 4.85 13.53
C ASP A 23 -0.73 6.22 12.86
N ASP A 24 -0.73 6.27 11.52
CA ASP A 24 -0.73 7.51 10.75
C ASP A 24 -1.79 7.44 9.63
N PRO A 25 -3.05 7.77 9.93
CA PRO A 25 -4.15 7.62 8.98
C PRO A 25 -4.16 8.70 7.90
N LEU A 26 -3.28 9.71 8.00
CA LEU A 26 -3.17 10.79 7.01
C LEU A 26 -2.17 10.43 5.91
N THR A 27 -1.10 9.70 6.25
CA THR A 27 -0.05 9.35 5.28
C THR A 27 -0.07 7.89 4.84
N CYS A 28 -0.85 7.01 5.49
CA CYS A 28 -0.80 5.57 5.24
C CYS A 28 -1.00 5.19 3.75
N VAL A 29 -1.87 5.91 3.04
CA VAL A 29 -2.09 5.71 1.60
C VAL A 29 -0.87 6.13 0.79
N ALA A 30 -0.35 7.33 1.02
CA ALA A 30 0.83 7.83 0.30
C ALA A 30 2.05 6.93 0.52
N ARG A 31 2.26 6.47 1.76
CA ARG A 31 3.32 5.52 2.11
C ARG A 31 3.13 4.16 1.43
N GLY A 32 1.92 3.60 1.49
CA GLY A 32 1.60 2.33 0.83
C GLY A 32 1.83 2.38 -0.68
N THR A 33 1.42 3.47 -1.32
CA THR A 33 1.66 3.71 -2.75
C THR A 33 3.15 3.85 -3.05
N GLY A 34 3.91 4.58 -2.23
CA GLY A 34 5.36 4.69 -2.39
C GLY A 34 6.06 3.33 -2.37
N HIS A 35 5.75 2.48 -1.38
CA HIS A 35 6.29 1.12 -1.32
C HIS A 35 5.87 0.25 -2.50
N ALA A 36 4.62 0.35 -2.96
CA ALA A 36 4.17 -0.41 -4.12
C ALA A 36 4.95 -0.03 -5.39
N LEU A 37 5.22 1.27 -5.59
CA LEU A 37 6.01 1.75 -6.73
C LEU A 37 7.47 1.26 -6.64
N GLU A 38 8.10 1.31 -5.46
CA GLU A 38 9.45 0.80 -5.25
C GLU A 38 9.58 -0.69 -5.60
N GLU A 39 8.58 -1.51 -5.23
CA GLU A 39 8.58 -2.94 -5.58
C GLU A 39 8.33 -3.19 -7.08
N MET A 40 7.52 -2.35 -7.72
CA MET A 40 7.30 -2.41 -9.18
C MET A 40 8.59 -2.07 -9.94
N ASP A 41 9.35 -1.07 -9.49
CA ASP A 41 10.62 -0.70 -10.10
C ASP A 41 11.66 -1.83 -9.94
N LYS A 42 11.73 -2.46 -8.76
CA LYS A 42 12.59 -3.65 -8.54
C LYS A 42 12.21 -4.81 -9.45
N LEU A 43 10.90 -5.06 -9.63
CA LEU A 43 10.43 -6.10 -10.53
C LEU A 43 10.79 -5.77 -11.99
N ALA A 44 10.69 -4.51 -12.40
CA ALA A 44 11.10 -4.07 -13.73
C ALA A 44 12.61 -4.27 -13.96
N ASP A 45 13.46 -3.92 -13.00
CA ASP A 45 14.92 -4.14 -13.09
C ASP A 45 15.24 -5.63 -13.24
N VAL A 46 14.61 -6.51 -12.48
CA VAL A 46 14.80 -7.96 -12.60
C VAL A 46 14.34 -8.47 -13.96
N LEU A 47 13.22 -7.96 -14.50
CA LEU A 47 12.71 -8.38 -15.81
C LEU A 47 13.58 -7.86 -16.97
N ILE A 48 14.16 -6.66 -16.86
CA ILE A 48 15.03 -6.06 -17.88
C ILE A 48 16.41 -6.73 -17.91
N THR A 49 16.88 -7.26 -16.78
CA THR A 49 18.19 -7.96 -16.70
C THR A 49 18.22 -9.36 -17.37
N ASN A 50 17.12 -9.83 -17.97
CA ASN A 50 17.08 -11.07 -18.74
C ASN A 50 17.01 -10.87 -20.28
N GLU A 51 17.28 -9.67 -20.80
CA GLU A 51 17.61 -9.51 -22.23
C GLU A 51 18.99 -10.13 -22.48
N GLY A 52 19.00 -11.42 -22.81
CA GLY A 52 20.18 -12.13 -23.32
C GLY A 52 20.77 -11.41 -24.54
N PRO A 53 22.07 -11.64 -24.85
CA PRO A 53 22.78 -10.89 -25.87
C PRO A 53 22.08 -11.01 -27.23
N GLY A 54 21.54 -9.88 -27.70
CA GLY A 54 21.13 -9.54 -29.07
C GLY A 54 20.80 -10.67 -30.03
N PHE A 55 19.51 -10.85 -30.32
CA PHE A 55 19.09 -11.46 -31.57
C PHE A 55 19.39 -10.48 -32.72
N LYS A 56 20.57 -10.65 -33.34
CA LYS A 56 20.87 -10.08 -34.66
C LYS A 56 20.40 -11.07 -35.74
N HIS A 57 19.43 -10.64 -36.55
CA HIS A 57 19.30 -11.05 -37.95
C HIS A 57 18.89 -9.83 -38.77
#